data_AF-A0A662FJ16-F1
#
_entry.id   AF-A0A662FJ16-F1
#
_cell.length_a   1.000
_cell.length_b   1.000
_cell.length_c   1.000
_cell.angle_alpha   90.00
_cell.angle_beta   90.00
_cell.angle_gamma   90.00
#
_symmetry.space_group_name_H-M   'P 1'
#
loop_
_entity.id
_entity.type
_entity.pdbx_description
1 polymer ?
#
loop_
_entity_poly.entity_id
_entity_poly.type
_entity_poly.pdbx_seq_one_letter_code
_entity_poly.pdbx_strand_id
1 'polypeptide(L)' 'MIVQKDFLSKIKDFGLNSYEAKLWTALLSRGVATAGELSDIANVPRSRSYDVLESLERKGFVV' A
#
# COMPACT_ATOMS: atom_id res chain seq x y z
N MET A 1 -12.03 -3.62 1.98
CA MET A 1 -11.26 -4.27 0.90
C MET A 1 -11.13 -5.74 1.20
N ILE A 2 -11.59 -6.63 0.31
CA ILE A 2 -11.41 -8.09 0.47
C ILE A 2 -10.09 -8.45 -0.22
N VAL A 3 -8.97 -8.23 0.47
CA VAL A 3 -7.70 -8.82 0.03
C VAL A 3 -7.60 -10.19 0.68
N GLN A 4 -7.59 -11.26 -0.13
CA GLN A 4 -7.34 -12.60 0.39
C GLN A 4 -5.99 -12.61 1.11
N LYS A 5 -5.92 -13.21 2.31
CA LYS A 5 -4.70 -13.24 3.12
C LYS A 5 -3.50 -13.77 2.34
N ASP A 6 -3.74 -14.74 1.47
CA ASP A 6 -2.71 -15.35 0.62
C ASP A 6 -2.11 -14.37 -0.38
N PHE A 7 -2.89 -13.41 -0.87
CA PHE A 7 -2.40 -12.37 -1.77
C PHE A 7 -1.48 -11.38 -1.04
N LEU A 8 -1.83 -10.98 0.19
CA LEU A 8 -0.94 -10.15 1.01
C LEU A 8 0.35 -10.89 1.35
N SER A 9 0.29 -12.21 1.58
CA SER A 9 1.49 -13.02 1.80
C SER A 9 2.40 -13.01 0.58
N LYS A 10 1.85 -13.22 -0.63
CA LYS A 10 2.63 -13.13 -1.89
C LYS A 10 3.22 -11.74 -2.11
N ILE A 11 2.53 -10.67 -1.70
CA ILE A 11 3.05 -9.31 -1.84
C ILE A 11 4.22 -9.04 -0.88
N LYS A 12 4.22 -9.68 0.29
CA LYS A 12 5.35 -9.60 1.22
C LYS A 12 6.62 -10.24 0.65
N ASP A 13 6.50 -11.20 -0.26
CA ASP A 13 7.65 -11.82 -0.93
C ASP A 13 8.45 -10.83 -1.79
N PHE A 14 7.85 -9.70 -2.18
CA PHE A 14 8.54 -8.59 -2.84
C PHE A 14 9.34 -7.70 -1.87
N GLY A 15 9.52 -8.11 -0.61
CA GLY A 15 10.21 -7.32 0.42
C GLY A 15 9.36 -6.16 0.96
N LEU A 16 8.04 -6.26 0.84
CA LEU A 16 7.09 -5.29 1.34
C LEU A 16 6.62 -5.65 2.75
N ASN A 17 6.52 -4.67 3.62
CA ASN A 17 5.93 -4.83 4.95
C ASN A 17 4.40 -4.84 4.88
N SER A 18 3.73 -5.13 5.99
CA SER A 18 2.26 -5.25 6.02
C SER A 18 1.52 -3.94 5.67
N TYR A 19 2.12 -2.77 5.93
CA TYR A 19 1.53 -1.47 5.57
C TYR A 19 1.75 -1.15 4.10
N GLU A 20 2.97 -1.36 3.60
CA GLU A 20 3.33 -1.23 2.19
C GLU A 20 2.45 -2.13 1.32
N ALA A 21 2.29 -3.40 1.69
CA ALA A 21 1.44 -4.33 0.97
C ALA A 21 -0.02 -3.85 0.90
N LYS A 22 -0.56 -3.29 1.99
CA LYS A 22 -1.93 -2.77 2.02
C LYS A 22 -2.09 -1.49 1.18
N LEU A 23 -1.14 -0.55 1.28
CA LEU A 23 -1.21 0.69 0.52
C LEU A 23 -1.00 0.45 -0.98
N TRP A 24 -0.03 -0.41 -1.33
CA TRP A 24 0.26 -0.73 -2.71
C TRP A 24 -0.91 -1.47 -3.37
N THR A 25 -1.56 -2.39 -2.65
CA THR A 25 -2.79 -3.04 -3.15
C THR A 25 -3.96 -2.08 -3.27
N ALA A 26 -4.11 -1.13 -2.34
CA ALA A 26 -5.09 -0.05 -2.47
C ALA A 26 -4.86 0.77 -3.73
N LEU A 27 -3.61 1.15 -3.99
CA LEU A 27 -3.24 1.91 -5.18
C LEU A 27 -3.49 1.11 -6.46
N LEU A 28 -3.08 -0.15 -6.52
CA LEU A 28 -3.35 -1.02 -7.67
C LEU A 28 -4.85 -1.18 -7.96
N SER A 29 -5.70 -1.12 -6.94
CA SER A 29 -7.16 -1.21 -7.10
C SER A 29 -7.80 0.08 -7.64
N ARG A 30 -7.17 1.24 -7.41
CA ARG A 30 -7.68 2.56 -7.81
C ARG A 30 -6.98 3.15 -9.03
N GLY A 31 -5.77 2.70 -9.35
CA GLY A 31 -4.90 3.28 -10.36
C GLY A 31 -4.20 4.53 -9.85
N VAL A 32 -4.91 5.67 -9.84
CA VAL A 32 -4.41 6.96 -9.34
C VAL A 32 -5.26 7.37 -8.14
N ALA A 33 -4.61 7.64 -7.02
CA ALA A 33 -5.28 8.04 -5.79
C ALA A 33 -4.36 8.90 -4.92
N THR A 34 -4.96 9.77 -4.12
CA THR A 34 -4.23 10.57 -3.14
C THR A 34 -3.86 9.73 -1.91
N ALA A 35 -2.83 10.17 -1.17
CA ALA A 35 -2.44 9.53 0.09
C ALA A 35 -3.61 9.45 1.10
N GLY A 36 -4.51 10.44 1.09
CA GLY A 36 -5.72 10.46 1.91
C GLY A 36 -6.70 9.35 1.53
N GLU A 37 -7.00 9.21 0.24
CA GLU A 37 -7.89 8.15 -0.25
C GLU A 37 -7.29 6.76 -0.02
N LEU A 38 -5.98 6.60 -0.25
CA LEU A 38 -5.28 5.33 0.01
C LEU A 38 -5.28 4.99 1.49
N SER A 39 -5.11 5.96 2.36
CA SER A 39 -5.19 5.81 3.82
C SER A 39 -6.55 5.25 4.24
N ASP A 40 -7.63 5.82 3.71
CA ASP A 40 -9.01 5.41 4.00
C ASP A 40 -9.29 3.99 3.46
N ILE A 41 -8.81 3.69 2.25
CA ILE A 41 -9.02 2.40 1.57
C ILE A 41 -8.18 1.27 2.21
N ALA A 42 -6.92 1.54 2.52
CA ALA A 42 -5.96 0.58 3.10
C ALA A 42 -6.14 0.41 4.61
N ASN A 43 -6.97 1.26 5.24
CA ASN A 43 -7.15 1.36 6.68
C ASN A 43 -5.80 1.54 7.41
N VAL A 44 -5.00 2.49 6.91
CA VAL A 44 -3.70 2.89 7.46
C VAL A 44 -3.79 4.35 7.84
N PRO A 45 -3.30 4.80 9.02
CA PRO A 45 -3.35 6.21 9.40
C PRO A 45 -2.70 7.12 8.35
N ARG A 46 -3.24 8.32 8.15
CA ARG A 46 -2.72 9.27 7.14
C ARG A 46 -1.23 9.58 7.34
N SER A 47 -0.81 9.86 8.57
CA SER A 47 0.60 10.12 8.90
C SER A 47 1.51 8.98 8.40
N ARG A 48 1.14 7.74 8.73
CA ARG A 48 1.89 6.55 8.32
C ARG A 48 1.79 6.25 6.82
N SER A 49 0.70 6.68 6.18
CA SER A 49 0.52 6.48 4.74
C SER A 49 1.55 7.25 3.93
N TYR A 50 1.91 8.47 4.35
CA TYR A 50 3.01 9.21 3.73
C TYR A 50 4.35 8.50 3.88
N ASP A 51 4.72 8.08 5.09
CA ASP A 51 5.97 7.33 5.33
C ASP A 51 6.06 6.04 4.49
N VAL A 52 4.93 5.35 4.35
CA VAL A 52 4.81 4.12 3.58
C VAL A 52 4.89 4.38 2.08
N LEU A 53 4.28 5.46 1.59
CA LEU A 53 4.38 5.87 0.18
C LEU A 53 5.81 6.27 -0.18
N GLU A 54 6.50 7.02 0.68
CA GLU A 54 7.91 7.36 0.49
C GLU A 54 8.78 6.10 0.46
N SER A 55 8.54 5.13 1.35
CA SER A 55 9.24 3.84 1.32
C SER A 55 8.97 3.05 0.04
N LEU A 56 7.72 3.03 -0.43
CA LEU A 56 7.33 2.38 -1.68
C LEU A 56 7.97 3.06 -2.90
N GLU A 57 8.06 4.38 -2.91
CA GLU A 57 8.69 5.19 -3.96
C GLU A 57 10.19 4.89 -4.01
N ARG A 58 10.87 4.91 -2.86
CA ARG A 58 12.30 4.56 -2.76
C ARG A 58 12.60 3.14 -3.22
N LYS A 59 11.64 2.23 -3.09
CA LYS A 59 11.72 0.85 -3.59
C LYS A 59 11.32 0.70 -5.06
N GLY A 60 10.80 1.76 -5.70
CA GLY A 60 10.40 1.78 -7.11
C GLY A 60 9.01 1.19 -7.39
N PHE A 61 8.14 1.08 -6.38
CA PHE A 61 6.78 0.52 -6.54
C PHE A 61 5.71 1.56 -6.88
N VAL A 62 5.97 2.84 -6.60
CA VAL A 62 5.07 3.97 -6.87
C VAL A 62 5.88 5.18 -7.37
N VAL A 63 5.21 6.13 -8.02
CA VAL A 63 5.77 7.38 -8.57
C VAL A 63 4.88 8.56 -8.26
#